data_AF-A0A7C4SCZ2-F1
#
_entry.id   AF-A0A7C4SCZ2-F1
#
_cell.length_a   1.000
_cell.length_b   1.000
_cell.length_c   1.000
_cell.angle_alpha   90.00
_cell.angle_beta   90.00
_cell.angle_gamma   90.00
#
_symmetry.space_group_name_H-M   'P 1'
#
loop_
_entity.id
_entity.type
_entity.pdbx_description
1 polymer ?
#
loop_
_entity_poly.entity_id
_entity_poly.type
_entity_poly.pdbx_seq_one_letter_code
_entity_poly.pdbx_strand_id
1 'polypeptide(L)'
;MKLLEEIEKRFRGSRAKTKVAVELLRHGLSVREAPGWGAPRVFLSSIEVPYKSVAEACGVDWRTVKETLLDISRDPFLRELYGRLENAGPFLRGVTKLLRYRCIV
;
A
#
# COMPACT_ATOMS: atom_id res chain seq x y z
N MET A 1 -15.56 10.34 -5.95
CA MET A 1 -14.57 9.86 -4.96
C MET A 1 -14.86 8.42 -4.50
N LYS A 2 -15.17 7.49 -5.43
CA LYS A 2 -15.80 6.19 -5.09
C LYS A 2 -14.85 5.11 -4.53
N LEU A 3 -13.54 5.24 -4.70
CA LEU A 3 -12.58 4.18 -4.37
C LEU A 3 -12.33 4.02 -2.86
N LEU A 4 -12.18 5.13 -2.13
CA LEU A 4 -11.92 5.09 -0.69
C LEU A 4 -13.13 4.50 0.07
N GLU A 5 -14.34 4.90 -0.29
CA GLU A 5 -15.57 4.31 0.27
C GLU A 5 -15.65 2.80 0.03
N GLU A 6 -15.16 2.33 -1.11
CA GLU A 6 -15.20 0.93 -1.51
C GLU A 6 -14.17 0.08 -0.74
N ILE A 7 -13.03 0.68 -0.39
CA ILE A 7 -12.03 0.10 0.53
C ILE A 7 -12.59 0.10 1.95
N GLU A 8 -13.12 1.23 2.42
CA GLU A 8 -13.72 1.34 3.75
C GLU A 8 -14.85 0.35 3.97
N LYS A 9 -15.71 0.15 2.96
CA LYS A 9 -16.78 -0.87 2.96
C LYS A 9 -16.25 -2.27 3.25
N ARG A 10 -15.18 -2.69 2.58
CA ARG A 10 -14.57 -4.02 2.75
C ARG A 10 -13.88 -4.18 4.11
N PHE A 11 -13.38 -3.09 4.68
CA PHE A 11 -12.69 -3.08 5.97
C PHE A 11 -13.53 -2.50 7.13
N ARG A 12 -14.86 -2.37 7.00
CA ARG A 12 -15.75 -1.75 8.01
C ARG A 12 -15.55 -2.29 9.44
N GLY A 13 -15.13 -3.54 9.59
CA GLY A 13 -14.87 -4.18 10.88
C GLY A 13 -13.54 -3.81 11.55
N SER A 14 -12.63 -3.11 10.88
CA SER A 14 -11.32 -2.75 11.47
C SER A 14 -10.75 -1.46 10.89
N ARG A 15 -10.76 -0.40 11.70
CA ARG A 15 -10.11 0.88 11.38
C ARG A 15 -8.60 0.72 11.10
N ALA A 16 -7.95 -0.21 11.78
CA ALA A 16 -6.53 -0.48 11.60
C ALA A 16 -6.25 -1.07 10.20
N LYS A 17 -7.06 -2.02 9.73
CA LYS A 17 -6.94 -2.59 8.38
C LYS A 17 -7.23 -1.56 7.29
N THR A 18 -8.27 -0.74 7.47
CA THR A 18 -8.58 0.38 6.57
C THR A 18 -7.39 1.33 6.44
N LYS A 19 -6.76 1.67 7.57
CA LYS A 19 -5.58 2.56 7.57
C LYS A 19 -4.43 1.97 6.75
N VAL A 20 -4.11 0.69 6.95
CA VAL A 20 -3.08 -0.01 6.17
C VAL A 20 -3.41 0.01 4.67
N ALA A 21 -4.64 -0.38 4.29
CA ALA A 21 -5.05 -0.42 2.89
C ALA A 21 -4.93 0.96 2.21
N VAL A 22 -5.42 2.01 2.87
CA VAL A 22 -5.33 3.38 2.36
C VAL A 22 -3.89 3.86 2.24
N GLU A 23 -3.02 3.49 3.18
CA GLU A 23 -1.60 3.85 3.14
C GLU A 23 -0.87 3.18 1.96
N LEU A 24 -1.14 1.90 1.73
CA LEU A 24 -0.63 1.16 0.57
C LEU A 24 -1.06 1.86 -0.74
N LEU A 25 -2.33 2.26 -0.84
CA LEU A 25 -2.85 2.98 -2.00
C LEU A 25 -2.16 4.33 -2.20
N ARG A 26 -2.00 5.13 -1.13
CA ARG A 26 -1.37 6.46 -1.16
C ARG A 26 0.05 6.43 -1.69
N HIS A 27 0.80 5.38 -1.35
CA HIS A 27 2.20 5.24 -1.73
C HIS A 27 2.43 4.41 -3.01
N GLY A 28 1.35 3.92 -3.64
CA GLY A 28 1.45 3.05 -4.81
C GLY A 28 2.15 1.73 -4.49
N LEU A 29 1.96 1.21 -3.28
CA LEU A 29 2.52 -0.06 -2.84
C LEU A 29 1.65 -1.20 -3.33
N SER A 30 2.26 -2.11 -4.09
CA SER A 30 1.57 -3.27 -4.64
C SER A 30 1.56 -4.44 -3.65
N VAL A 31 0.55 -5.29 -3.75
CA VAL A 31 0.43 -6.53 -2.97
C VAL A 31 0.48 -7.70 -3.94
N ARG A 32 1.44 -8.61 -3.73
CA ARG A 32 1.66 -9.76 -4.62
C ARG A 32 1.82 -11.04 -3.81
N GLU A 33 1.36 -12.14 -4.38
CA GLU A 33 1.63 -13.48 -3.84
C GLU A 33 3.13 -13.78 -3.94
N ALA A 34 3.71 -14.32 -2.86
CA ALA A 34 5.11 -14.70 -2.81
C ALA A 34 5.20 -16.23 -2.61
N PRO A 35 5.50 -17.00 -3.67
CA PRO A 35 5.67 -18.44 -3.56
C PRO A 35 6.70 -18.79 -2.47
N GLY A 36 6.32 -19.66 -1.54
CA GLY A 36 7.17 -20.10 -0.42
C GLY A 36 6.99 -19.35 0.91
N TRP A 37 6.27 -18.22 0.94
CA TRP A 37 6.16 -17.39 2.16
C TRP A 37 4.83 -17.48 2.92
N GLY A 38 3.87 -18.30 2.44
CA GLY A 38 2.59 -18.55 3.12
C GLY A 38 1.68 -17.33 3.32
N ALA A 39 2.07 -16.15 2.84
CA ALA A 39 1.29 -14.92 2.88
C ALA A 39 1.75 -13.93 1.79
N PRO A 40 0.86 -13.03 1.32
CA PRO A 40 1.19 -12.01 0.33
C PRO A 40 2.19 -10.98 0.85
N ARG A 41 2.98 -10.38 -0.05
CA ARG A 41 4.03 -9.41 0.27
C ARG A 41 3.75 -8.04 -0.33
N VAL A 42 4.34 -7.02 0.29
CA VAL A 42 4.22 -5.62 -0.14
C VAL A 42 5.44 -5.27 -0.98
N PHE A 43 5.22 -4.61 -2.11
CA PHE A 43 6.29 -4.20 -3.00
C PHE A 43 6.16 -2.75 -3.43
N LEU A 44 7.29 -2.04 -3.37
CA LEU A 44 7.51 -0.80 -4.08
C LEU A 44 8.24 -1.14 -5.38
N SER A 45 7.49 -1.28 -6.48
CA SER A 45 8.02 -1.77 -7.77
C SER A 45 8.69 -3.14 -7.65
N SER A 46 10.02 -3.20 -7.58
CA SER A 46 10.82 -4.43 -7.42
C SER A 46 11.36 -4.63 -5.99
N ILE A 47 11.16 -3.65 -5.11
CA ILE A 47 11.68 -3.66 -3.74
C ILE A 47 10.61 -4.23 -2.81
N GLU A 48 10.92 -5.32 -2.12
CA GLU A 48 10.05 -5.85 -1.05
C GLU A 48 10.08 -4.90 0.15
N VAL A 49 8.90 -4.53 0.64
CA VAL A 49 8.73 -3.72 1.84
C VAL A 49 8.36 -4.63 3.01
N PRO A 50 9.18 -4.71 4.07
CA PRO A 50 8.88 -5.54 5.24
C PRO A 50 7.59 -5.11 5.94
N TYR A 51 6.84 -6.07 6.48
CA TYR A 51 5.60 -5.76 7.22
C TYR A 51 5.83 -4.81 8.40
N LYS A 52 6.98 -4.93 9.07
CA LYS A 52 7.33 -4.05 10.19
C LYS A 52 7.40 -2.58 9.76
N SER A 53 8.00 -2.28 8.62
CA SER A 53 8.11 -0.91 8.09
C SER A 53 6.73 -0.33 7.76
N VAL A 54 5.85 -1.13 7.14
CA VAL A 54 4.46 -0.72 6.89
C VAL A 54 3.70 -0.51 8.20
N ALA A 55 3.90 -1.40 9.17
CA ALA A 55 3.23 -1.35 10.47
C ALA A 55 3.63 -0.11 11.26
N GLU A 56 4.92 0.24 11.29
CA GLU A 56 5.44 1.45 11.92
C GLU A 56 4.87 2.72 11.26
N ALA A 57 4.90 2.78 9.92
CA ALA A 57 4.30 3.91 9.18
C ALA A 57 2.80 4.06 9.47
N CYS A 58 2.09 2.95 9.62
CA CYS A 58 0.66 2.93 9.94
C CYS A 58 0.37 3.07 11.45
N GLY A 59 1.35 2.94 12.34
CA GLY A 59 1.15 2.88 13.79
C GLY A 59 0.26 1.70 14.23
N VAL A 60 0.46 0.52 13.64
CA VAL A 60 -0.30 -0.72 13.93
C VAL A 60 0.65 -1.89 14.23
N ASP A 61 0.13 -3.03 14.69
CA ASP A 61 0.92 -4.26 14.81
C ASP A 61 1.17 -4.90 13.44
N TRP A 62 2.34 -5.51 13.24
CA TRP A 62 2.70 -6.16 11.97
C TRP A 62 1.77 -7.31 11.60
N ARG A 63 1.11 -7.96 12.58
CA ARG A 63 0.07 -8.98 12.32
C ARG A 63 -1.14 -8.37 11.64
N THR A 64 -1.52 -7.15 12.01
CA THR A 64 -2.61 -6.42 11.33
C THR A 64 -2.26 -6.15 9.88
N VAL A 65 -1.01 -5.81 9.56
CA VAL A 65 -0.56 -5.68 8.17
C VAL A 65 -0.71 -7.02 7.46
N LYS A 66 -0.16 -8.11 8.01
CA LYS A 66 -0.26 -9.44 7.41
C LYS A 66 -1.71 -9.86 7.14
N GLU A 67 -2.61 -9.68 8.10
CA GLU A 67 -4.03 -9.98 7.95
C GLU A 67 -4.68 -9.12 6.86
N THR A 68 -4.35 -7.82 6.81
CA THR A 68 -4.87 -6.93 5.77
C THR A 68 -4.46 -7.40 4.38
N LEU A 69 -3.21 -7.83 4.20
CA LEU A 69 -2.72 -8.35 2.92
C LEU A 69 -3.42 -9.65 2.52
N LEU A 70 -3.70 -10.53 3.48
CA LEU A 70 -4.49 -11.75 3.25
C LEU A 70 -5.91 -11.41 2.82
N ASP A 71 -6.56 -10.44 3.48
CA ASP A 71 -7.89 -9.98 3.11
C ASP A 71 -7.90 -9.35 1.70
N ILE A 72 -6.88 -8.55 1.36
CA ILE A 72 -6.67 -7.99 0.01
C ILE A 72 -6.54 -9.09 -1.03
N SER A 73 -5.74 -10.13 -0.77
CA SER A 73 -5.55 -11.23 -1.74
C SER A 73 -6.81 -12.07 -1.95
N ARG A 74 -7.62 -12.23 -0.89
CA ARG A 74 -8.86 -13.03 -0.95
C ARG A 74 -10.00 -12.31 -1.68
N ASP A 75 -10.10 -10.99 -1.57
CA ASP A 75 -11.10 -10.20 -2.30
C ASP A 75 -10.66 -10.00 -3.77
N PRO A 76 -11.44 -10.45 -4.77
CA PRO A 76 -11.04 -10.36 -6.17
C PRO A 76 -10.77 -8.93 -6.67
N PHE A 77 -11.56 -7.96 -6.21
CA PHE A 77 -11.42 -6.56 -6.60
C PHE A 77 -10.18 -5.94 -5.98
N LEU A 78 -9.96 -6.14 -4.68
CA LEU A 78 -8.76 -5.64 -4.00
C LEU A 78 -7.51 -6.31 -4.55
N ARG A 79 -7.54 -7.62 -4.82
CA ARG A 79 -6.41 -8.33 -5.42
C ARG A 79 -6.01 -7.73 -6.76
N GLU A 80 -6.98 -7.47 -7.63
CA GLU A 80 -6.71 -6.84 -8.94
C GLU A 80 -6.20 -5.41 -8.79
N LEU A 81 -6.83 -4.62 -7.92
CA LEU A 81 -6.43 -3.23 -7.64
C LEU A 81 -5.00 -3.14 -7.12
N TYR A 82 -4.71 -3.78 -5.98
CA TYR A 82 -3.40 -3.70 -5.32
C TYR A 82 -2.32 -4.49 -6.06
N GLY A 83 -2.68 -5.51 -6.85
CA GLY A 83 -1.72 -6.22 -7.70
C GLY A 83 -1.18 -5.37 -8.85
N ARG A 84 -1.95 -4.36 -9.28
CA ARG A 84 -1.59 -3.43 -10.38
C ARG A 84 -1.14 -2.06 -9.91
N LEU A 85 -1.06 -1.80 -8.61
CA LEU A 85 -0.55 -0.52 -8.12
C LEU A 85 0.91 -0.35 -8.51
N GLU A 86 1.23 0.85 -8.97
CA GLU A 86 2.59 1.27 -9.27
C GLU A 86 2.85 2.63 -8.62
N ASN A 87 4.09 2.84 -8.22
CA ASN A 87 4.52 4.11 -7.68
C ASN A 87 4.57 5.15 -8.81
N ALA A 88 4.00 6.34 -8.58
CA ALA A 88 3.94 7.44 -9.55
C ALA A 88 5.30 8.13 -9.81
N GLY A 89 6.39 7.62 -9.24
CA GLY A 89 7.72 8.17 -9.30
C GLY A 89 8.04 9.15 -8.17
N PRO A 90 9.27 9.67 -8.15
CA PRO A 90 9.72 10.55 -7.08
C PRO A 90 9.04 11.92 -7.18
N PHE A 91 8.43 12.36 -6.07
CA PHE A 91 7.94 13.73 -5.94
C PHE A 91 9.08 14.66 -5.49
N LEU A 92 9.76 15.28 -6.45
CA LEU A 92 11.02 16.01 -6.23
C LEU A 92 10.86 17.44 -5.68
N ARG A 93 9.70 17.76 -5.09
CA ARG A 93 9.39 19.11 -4.55
C ARG A 93 10.47 19.62 -3.58
N GLY A 94 10.98 18.75 -2.70
CA GLY A 94 11.99 19.11 -1.69
C GLY A 94 13.38 19.42 -2.25
N VAL A 95 13.71 18.97 -3.46
CA VAL A 95 15.04 19.10 -4.07
C VAL A 95 15.06 20.05 -5.29
N THR A 96 13.95 20.73 -5.56
CA THR A 96 13.81 21.69 -6.67
C THR A 96 14.92 22.74 -6.72
N LYS A 97 15.35 23.26 -5.57
CA LYS A 97 16.47 24.24 -5.48
C LYS A 97 17.80 23.67 -5.98
N LEU A 98 18.07 22.39 -5.74
CA LEU A 98 19.30 21.72 -6.19
C LEU A 98 19.25 21.46 -7.70
N LEU A 99 18.08 21.06 -8.20
CA LEU A 99 17.92 20.62 -9.58
C LEU A 99 17.69 21.77 -10.57
N ARG A 100 17.55 23.01 -10.08
CA ARG A 100 17.33 24.22 -10.88
C ARG A 100 16.16 24.13 -11.87
N TYR A 101 15.16 23.28 -11.58
CA TYR A 101 13.91 23.20 -12.35
C TYR A 101 12.69 23.31 -11.44
N ARG A 102 11.56 23.69 -12.05
CA ARG A 102 10.26 23.79 -11.38
C ARG A 102 9.50 22.48 -11.54
N CYS A 103 9.18 21.82 -10.44
CA CYS A 103 8.17 20.74 -10.46
C CYS A 103 6.80 21.36 -10.72
N ILE A 104 6.10 20.89 -11.74
CA ILE A 104 4.66 21.12 -11.88
C ILE A 104 3.99 20.17 -10.89
N VAL A 105 3.19 20.73 -9.97
CA VAL A 105 2.42 20.01 -8.94
C VAL A 105 0.97 19.99 -9.38
#